data_AF-Q0VRA3-F1
#
_entry.id   AF-Q0VRA3-F1
#
_cell.length_a   1.000
_cell.length_b   1.000
_cell.length_c   1.000
_cell.angle_alpha   90.00
_cell.angle_beta   90.00
_cell.angle_gamma   90.00
#
_symmetry.space_group_name_H-M   'P 1'
#
loop_
_entity.id
_entity.type
_entity.pdbx_description
1 polymer ?
#
loop_
_entity_poly.entity_id
_entity_poly.type
_entity_poly.pdbx_seq_one_letter_code
_entity_poly.pdbx_strand_id
1 'polypeptide(L)'
;MEKDFEAALVHYFPALDKTAKKRRPAAKVGERIRAFLDDELEIISDIATKNIFIVNCNGVSFPEAIYKFGRTSIAHEGELDPRLNFNNNSGMEIGDTWNLPPSFITGLSIAVILAPENTAERFQKDYEVAIHEERFSVNALWGQRQLIRDKMEARYGRAIFST
;
A
#
# COMPACT_ATOMS: atom_id res chain seq x y z
N MET A 1 -4.05 20.77 12.16
CA MET A 1 -3.43 19.44 12.37
C MET A 1 -2.61 19.16 11.14
N GLU A 2 -1.29 19.31 11.26
CA GLU A 2 -0.35 19.04 10.18
C GLU A 2 -0.45 17.54 9.85
N LYS A 3 -0.63 17.21 8.57
CA LYS A 3 -0.79 15.82 8.17
C LYS A 3 0.59 15.18 8.10
N ASP A 4 0.97 14.47 9.15
CA ASP A 4 2.27 13.81 9.25
C ASP A 4 2.25 12.45 8.53
N PHE A 5 2.36 12.51 7.21
CA PHE A 5 2.41 11.33 6.35
C PHE A 5 3.72 10.57 6.47
N GLU A 6 4.81 11.27 6.81
CA GLU A 6 6.10 10.67 7.03
C GLU A 6 6.08 9.77 8.27
N ALA A 7 5.53 10.24 9.39
CA ALA A 7 5.36 9.41 10.58
C ALA A 7 4.48 8.16 10.31
N ALA A 8 3.44 8.30 9.47
CA ALA A 8 2.66 7.14 9.04
C ALA A 8 3.53 6.11 8.28
N LEU A 9 4.42 6.57 7.40
CA LEU A 9 5.33 5.71 6.64
C LEU A 9 6.43 5.09 7.51
N VAL A 10 6.94 5.81 8.50
CA VAL A 10 7.89 5.32 9.51
C VAL A 10 7.33 4.08 10.23
N HIS A 11 6.04 4.09 10.57
CA HIS A 11 5.37 2.94 11.19
C HIS A 11 4.94 1.86 10.18
N TYR A 12 4.58 2.28 8.97
CA TYR A 12 4.15 1.38 7.90
C TYR A 12 5.26 0.42 7.45
N PHE A 13 6.47 0.92 7.17
CA PHE A 13 7.51 0.09 6.56
C PHE A 13 7.94 -1.12 7.42
N PRO A 14 8.08 -1.02 8.75
CA PRO A 14 8.29 -2.18 9.60
C PRO A 14 7.14 -3.21 9.54
N ALA A 15 5.89 -2.75 9.49
CA ALA A 15 4.73 -3.64 9.40
C ALA A 15 4.70 -4.37 8.04
N LEU A 16 4.92 -3.63 6.95
CA LEU A 16 5.10 -4.18 5.61
C LEU A 16 6.23 -5.21 5.58
N ASP A 17 7.39 -4.90 6.15
CA ASP A 17 8.55 -5.78 6.14
C ASP A 17 8.30 -7.09 6.90
N LYS A 18 7.65 -7.01 8.07
CA LYS A 18 7.25 -8.17 8.86
C LYS A 18 6.32 -9.08 8.07
N THR A 19 5.34 -8.52 7.37
CA THR A 19 4.41 -9.26 6.51
C THR A 19 5.10 -9.86 5.29
N ALA A 20 5.88 -9.07 4.56
CA ALA A 20 6.61 -9.52 3.38
C ALA A 20 7.61 -10.63 3.71
N LYS A 21 8.25 -10.60 4.88
CA LYS A 21 9.15 -11.65 5.35
C LYS A 21 8.42 -12.97 5.64
N LYS A 22 7.17 -12.94 6.15
CA LYS A 22 6.37 -14.16 6.32
C LYS A 22 6.09 -14.83 4.97
N ARG A 23 5.79 -14.02 3.94
CA ARG A 23 5.54 -14.49 2.56
C ARG A 23 6.80 -15.02 1.86
N ARG A 24 7.93 -14.32 2.01
CA ARG A 24 9.20 -14.61 1.33
C ARG A 24 10.39 -14.59 2.31
N PRO A 25 10.54 -15.61 3.18
CA PRO A 25 11.52 -15.60 4.27
C PRO A 25 12.98 -15.63 3.79
N ALA A 26 13.25 -16.20 2.62
CA ALA A 26 14.59 -16.31 2.05
C ALA A 26 15.05 -15.05 1.27
N ALA A 27 14.12 -14.15 0.94
CA ALA A 27 14.41 -12.97 0.13
C ALA A 27 15.01 -11.82 0.95
N LYS A 28 15.87 -11.01 0.31
CA LYS A 28 16.43 -9.81 0.95
C LYS A 28 15.36 -8.74 1.17
N VAL A 29 15.64 -7.78 2.05
CA VAL A 29 14.66 -6.74 2.45
C VAL A 29 14.10 -5.94 1.29
N GLY A 30 14.96 -5.53 0.36
CA GLY A 30 14.50 -4.81 -0.83
C GLY A 30 13.65 -5.67 -1.75
N GLU A 31 14.02 -6.93 -1.94
CA GLU A 31 13.30 -7.85 -2.81
C GLU A 31 11.91 -8.15 -2.27
N ARG A 32 11.78 -8.48 -0.98
CA ARG A 32 10.48 -8.80 -0.39
C ARG A 32 9.53 -7.60 -0.32
N ILE A 33 10.04 -6.41 -0.02
CA ILE A 33 9.23 -5.18 0.01
C ILE A 33 8.71 -4.86 -1.39
N ARG A 34 9.59 -4.82 -2.40
CA ARG A 34 9.17 -4.54 -3.78
C ARG A 34 8.18 -5.59 -4.29
N ALA A 35 8.46 -6.87 -4.06
CA ALA A 35 7.57 -7.94 -4.48
C ALA A 35 6.21 -7.89 -3.77
N PHE A 36 6.14 -7.52 -2.49
CA PHE A 36 4.85 -7.33 -1.82
C PHE A 36 4.06 -6.15 -2.41
N LEU A 37 4.72 -5.01 -2.63
CA LEU A 37 4.07 -3.84 -3.22
C LEU A 37 3.56 -4.11 -4.63
N ASP A 38 4.28 -4.96 -5.38
CA ASP A 38 3.88 -5.44 -6.70
C ASP A 38 2.69 -6.41 -6.62
N ASP A 39 2.74 -7.43 -5.74
CA ASP A 39 1.64 -8.41 -5.54
C ASP A 39 0.29 -7.77 -5.17
N GLU A 40 0.33 -6.60 -4.51
CA GLU A 40 -0.83 -5.93 -3.95
C GLU A 40 -1.12 -4.58 -4.65
N LEU A 41 -0.43 -4.26 -5.76
CA LEU A 41 -0.53 -2.97 -6.44
C LEU A 41 -1.96 -2.66 -6.89
N GLU A 42 -2.69 -3.63 -7.43
CA GLU A 42 -4.07 -3.45 -7.87
C GLU A 42 -5.00 -3.11 -6.70
N ILE A 43 -4.79 -3.72 -5.52
CA ILE A 43 -5.57 -3.41 -4.32
C ILE A 43 -5.21 -2.02 -3.79
N ILE A 44 -3.92 -1.70 -3.72
CA ILE A 44 -3.44 -0.40 -3.25
C ILE A 44 -4.00 0.72 -4.13
N SER A 45 -3.90 0.56 -5.45
CA SER A 45 -4.38 1.53 -6.43
C SER A 45 -5.90 1.68 -6.41
N ASP A 46 -6.65 0.57 -6.34
CA ASP A 46 -8.11 0.61 -6.28
C ASP A 46 -8.57 1.36 -5.04
N ILE A 47 -8.03 1.04 -3.87
CA ILE A 47 -8.37 1.74 -2.62
C ILE A 47 -8.03 3.23 -2.73
N ALA A 48 -6.85 3.54 -3.28
CA ALA A 48 -6.35 4.91 -3.31
C ALA A 48 -7.11 5.80 -4.31
N THR A 49 -7.52 5.25 -5.46
CA THR A 49 -7.93 6.05 -6.64
C THR A 49 -9.24 5.60 -7.28
N LYS A 50 -9.89 4.54 -6.79
CA LYS A 50 -11.04 3.86 -7.44
C LYS A 50 -10.71 3.45 -8.88
N ASN A 51 -9.44 3.17 -9.14
CA ASN A 51 -8.90 2.73 -10.42
C ASN A 51 -7.74 1.77 -10.17
N ILE A 52 -7.48 0.88 -11.13
CA ILE A 52 -6.29 0.04 -11.14
C ILE A 52 -5.27 0.69 -12.06
N PHE A 53 -4.06 0.94 -11.57
CA PHE A 53 -2.98 1.42 -12.42
C PHE A 53 -1.70 0.63 -12.18
N ILE A 54 -1.02 0.34 -13.29
CA ILE A 54 0.31 -0.26 -13.33
C ILE A 54 1.15 0.72 -14.13
N VAL A 55 2.22 1.22 -13.52
CA VAL A 55 3.01 2.33 -14.09
C VAL A 55 4.49 2.08 -13.92
N ASN A 56 5.22 2.38 -14.99
CA ASN A 56 6.67 2.49 -15.00
C ASN A 56 7.01 3.79 -15.75
N CYS A 57 7.70 4.71 -15.08
CA CYS A 57 8.18 5.94 -15.68
C CYS A 57 9.70 6.00 -15.59
N ASN A 58 10.38 6.15 -16.74
CA ASN A 58 11.84 6.23 -16.81
C ASN A 58 12.57 5.06 -16.10
N GLY A 59 11.99 3.86 -16.15
CA GLY A 59 12.56 2.67 -15.50
C GLY A 59 12.27 2.59 -13.99
N VAL A 60 11.43 3.47 -13.44
CA VAL A 60 10.98 3.44 -12.05
C VAL A 60 9.51 3.05 -12.00
N SER A 61 9.24 1.88 -11.44
CA SER A 61 7.89 1.41 -11.13
C SER A 61 7.37 1.97 -9.79
N PHE A 62 6.06 1.85 -9.54
CA PHE A 62 5.48 2.22 -8.23
C PHE A 62 6.16 1.49 -7.05
N PRO A 63 6.35 0.15 -7.08
CA PRO A 63 7.08 -0.54 -6.02
C PRO A 63 8.50 -0.01 -5.79
N GLU A 64 9.19 0.36 -6.87
CA GLU A 64 10.52 0.96 -6.79
C GLU A 64 10.50 2.36 -6.19
N ALA A 65 9.55 3.21 -6.59
CA ALA A 65 9.39 4.56 -6.04
C ALA A 65 9.14 4.50 -4.52
N ILE A 66 8.18 3.70 -4.07
CA ILE A 66 7.86 3.55 -2.64
C ILE A 66 9.05 2.96 -1.86
N TYR A 67 9.79 2.00 -2.44
CA TYR A 67 10.95 1.42 -1.77
C TYR A 67 12.16 2.38 -1.71
N LYS A 68 12.49 3.03 -2.82
CA LYS A 68 13.71 3.84 -2.97
C LYS A 68 13.53 5.22 -2.34
N PHE A 69 12.44 5.90 -2.67
CA PHE A 69 12.16 7.26 -2.21
C PHE A 69 11.46 7.27 -0.84
N GLY A 70 10.72 6.21 -0.53
CA GLY A 70 10.09 6.01 0.77
C GLY A 70 10.98 5.30 1.77
N ARG A 71 10.94 3.96 1.74
CA ARG A 71 11.55 3.11 2.76
C ARG A 71 13.04 3.37 2.94
N THR A 72 13.78 3.48 1.84
CA THR A 72 15.24 3.62 1.87
C THR A 72 15.63 4.99 2.42
N SER A 73 15.02 6.07 1.91
CA SER A 73 15.27 7.41 2.43
C SER A 73 14.98 7.50 3.93
N ILE A 74 13.80 7.07 4.39
CA ILE A 74 13.44 7.12 5.82
C ILE A 74 14.41 6.29 6.68
N ALA A 75 14.85 5.13 6.20
CA ALA A 75 15.75 4.27 6.96
C ALA A 75 17.19 4.79 7.06
N HIS A 76 17.64 5.59 6.09
CA HIS A 76 19.04 6.05 5.99
C HIS A 76 19.20 7.51 6.39
N GLU A 77 18.28 8.37 5.95
CA GLU A 77 18.32 9.83 6.13
C GLU A 77 17.33 10.32 7.18
N GLY A 78 16.39 9.47 7.63
CA GLY A 78 15.39 9.82 8.63
C GLY A 78 14.19 10.61 8.10
N GLU A 79 14.17 10.92 6.80
CA GLU A 79 13.13 11.70 6.13
C GLU A 79 12.77 11.11 4.75
N LEU A 80 11.61 11.49 4.22
CA LEU A 80 11.15 11.10 2.90
C LEU A 80 11.99 11.77 1.79
N ASP A 81 12.33 11.04 0.74
CA ASP A 81 13.03 11.63 -0.41
C ASP A 81 12.11 12.66 -1.09
N PRO A 82 12.58 13.88 -1.41
CA PRO A 82 11.76 14.93 -2.01
C PRO A 82 11.09 14.54 -3.34
N ARG A 83 11.55 13.47 -4.00
CA ARG A 83 10.91 12.90 -5.19
C ARG A 83 9.64 12.13 -4.90
N LEU A 84 9.33 11.82 -3.64
CA LEU A 84 8.09 11.17 -3.25
C LEU A 84 7.35 12.07 -2.27
N ASN A 85 6.12 12.42 -2.58
CA ASN A 85 5.28 13.25 -1.73
C ASN A 85 3.87 12.69 -1.65
N PHE A 86 3.23 12.91 -0.51
CA PHE A 86 1.82 12.56 -0.31
C PHE A 86 1.01 13.82 -0.06
N ASN A 87 0.41 14.40 -1.11
CA ASN A 87 -0.48 15.54 -0.96
C ASN A 87 -1.56 15.56 -2.05
N ASN A 88 -2.63 16.34 -1.80
CA ASN A 88 -3.73 16.51 -2.74
C ASN A 88 -3.64 17.84 -3.51
N ASN A 89 -2.51 18.54 -3.45
CA ASN A 89 -2.46 19.95 -3.84
C ASN A 89 -2.43 20.16 -5.37
N SER A 90 -1.88 19.19 -6.12
CA SER A 90 -1.67 19.31 -7.58
C SER A 90 -2.18 18.12 -8.39
N GLY A 91 -3.01 17.25 -7.78
CA GLY A 91 -3.36 15.96 -8.36
C GLY A 91 -2.21 14.95 -8.30
N MET A 92 -2.38 13.82 -8.98
CA MET A 92 -1.37 12.75 -9.02
C MET A 92 -0.32 13.04 -10.09
N GLU A 93 0.95 13.04 -9.70
CA GLU A 93 2.11 13.19 -10.61
C GLU A 93 2.98 11.95 -10.53
N ILE A 94 3.40 11.44 -11.70
CA ILE A 94 4.29 10.28 -11.81
C ILE A 94 5.34 10.60 -12.88
N GLY A 95 6.60 10.72 -12.45
CA GLY A 95 7.73 11.01 -13.33
C GLY A 95 8.98 11.30 -12.53
N ASP A 96 9.54 12.49 -12.73
CA ASP A 96 10.68 12.99 -11.95
C ASP A 96 10.33 13.14 -10.46
N THR A 97 9.06 13.51 -10.19
CA THR A 97 8.46 13.41 -8.86
C THR A 97 7.24 12.49 -8.88
N TRP A 98 6.99 11.88 -7.72
CA TRP A 98 5.87 11.02 -7.42
C TRP A 98 5.02 11.73 -6.38
N ASN A 99 4.06 12.53 -6.85
CA ASN A 99 3.09 13.15 -5.97
C ASN A 99 1.84 12.29 -5.93
N LEU A 100 1.63 11.60 -4.81
CA LEU A 100 0.54 10.66 -4.64
C LEU A 100 -0.52 11.23 -3.68
N PRO A 101 -1.82 11.01 -3.94
CA PRO A 101 -2.86 11.25 -2.95
C PRO A 101 -2.57 10.54 -1.62
N PRO A 102 -2.86 11.14 -0.45
CA PRO A 102 -2.71 10.48 0.84
C PRO A 102 -3.50 9.18 1.00
N SER A 103 -4.54 8.96 0.20
CA SER A 103 -5.27 7.70 0.13
C SER A 103 -4.38 6.50 -0.25
N PHE A 104 -3.21 6.73 -0.88
CA PHE A 104 -2.21 5.68 -1.07
C PHE A 104 -1.65 5.14 0.24
N ILE A 105 -1.47 5.97 1.27
CA ILE A 105 -1.02 5.49 2.60
C ILE A 105 -2.10 4.60 3.21
N THR A 106 -3.38 4.92 3.00
CA THR A 106 -4.50 4.06 3.38
C THR A 106 -4.46 2.75 2.60
N GLY A 107 -4.33 2.79 1.26
CA GLY A 107 -4.23 1.59 0.43
C GLY A 107 -3.05 0.69 0.81
N LEU A 108 -1.88 1.27 1.05
CA LEU A 108 -0.67 0.59 1.53
C LEU A 108 -0.92 -0.10 2.87
N SER A 109 -1.50 0.61 3.84
CA SER A 109 -1.79 0.08 5.16
C SER A 109 -2.83 -1.05 5.12
N ILE A 110 -3.88 -0.88 4.32
CA ILE A 110 -4.94 -1.87 4.17
C ILE A 110 -4.43 -3.12 3.44
N ALA A 111 -3.54 -2.98 2.44
CA ALA A 111 -2.90 -4.14 1.81
C ALA A 111 -2.14 -5.01 2.81
N VAL A 112 -1.46 -4.41 3.80
CA VAL A 112 -0.82 -5.14 4.90
C VAL A 112 -1.86 -5.83 5.79
N ILE A 113 -2.95 -5.16 6.16
CA ILE A 113 -4.02 -5.75 6.98
C ILE A 113 -4.64 -6.97 6.27
N LEU A 114 -4.94 -6.84 4.98
CA LEU A 114 -5.58 -7.88 4.17
C LEU A 114 -4.67 -9.10 3.92
N ALA A 115 -3.35 -8.94 4.02
CA ALA A 115 -2.39 -9.99 3.72
C ALA A 115 -2.69 -11.28 4.53
N PRO A 116 -2.83 -12.46 3.88
CA PRO A 116 -3.15 -13.72 4.56
C PRO A 116 -2.19 -14.09 5.71
N GLU A 117 -0.96 -13.58 5.64
CA GLU A 117 0.06 -13.75 6.66
C GLU A 117 -0.28 -13.09 8.01
N ASN A 118 -1.31 -12.24 8.03
CA ASN A 118 -1.71 -11.44 9.19
C ASN A 118 -3.08 -11.84 9.78
N THR A 119 -3.67 -12.98 9.39
CA THR A 119 -4.96 -13.48 9.92
C THR A 119 -5.03 -13.58 11.46
N ALA A 120 -3.89 -13.74 12.15
CA ALA A 120 -3.84 -13.82 13.61
C ALA A 120 -3.73 -12.45 14.30
N GLU A 121 -3.45 -11.38 13.55
CA GLU A 121 -3.31 -10.02 14.05
C GLU A 121 -4.71 -9.40 14.29
N ARG A 122 -4.78 -8.42 15.19
CA ARG A 122 -6.02 -7.70 15.54
C ARG A 122 -5.70 -6.44 16.33
N PHE A 123 -6.56 -5.44 16.21
CA PHE A 123 -6.55 -4.28 17.10
C PHE A 123 -7.33 -4.56 18.38
N GLN A 124 -6.89 -3.98 19.50
CA GLN A 124 -7.60 -4.09 20.79
C GLN A 124 -8.97 -3.41 20.74
N LYS A 125 -9.08 -2.32 20.00
CA LYS A 125 -10.34 -1.62 19.72
C LYS A 125 -10.78 -1.98 18.31
N ASP A 126 -12.08 -2.00 18.09
CA ASP A 126 -12.61 -2.09 16.75
C ASP A 126 -12.58 -0.71 16.09
N TYR A 127 -12.07 -0.66 14.87
CA TYR A 127 -12.01 0.53 14.04
C TYR A 127 -12.77 0.26 12.76
N GLU A 128 -13.34 1.29 12.16
CA GLU A 128 -13.96 1.20 10.84
C GLU A 128 -13.08 1.87 9.80
N VAL A 129 -13.02 1.27 8.62
CA VAL A 129 -12.45 1.88 7.42
C VAL A 129 -13.52 1.94 6.34
N ALA A 130 -13.61 3.09 5.67
CA ALA A 130 -14.41 3.22 4.46
C ALA A 130 -13.51 2.95 3.26
N ILE A 131 -13.88 1.95 2.45
CA ILE A 131 -13.27 1.68 1.15
C ILE A 131 -14.36 1.97 0.12
N HIS A 132 -14.20 3.08 -0.59
CA HIS A 132 -15.24 3.65 -1.47
C HIS A 132 -16.54 3.91 -0.70
N GLU A 133 -17.64 3.31 -1.12
CA GLU A 133 -18.98 3.49 -0.54
C GLU A 133 -19.29 2.46 0.55
N GLU A 134 -18.37 1.52 0.81
CA GLU A 134 -18.55 0.43 1.76
C GLU A 134 -17.71 0.66 3.04
N ARG A 135 -18.29 0.32 4.19
CA ARG A 135 -17.61 0.37 5.49
C ARG A 135 -17.30 -1.03 5.98
N PHE A 136 -16.11 -1.18 6.55
CA PHE A 136 -15.61 -2.45 7.06
C PHE A 136 -15.10 -2.26 8.48
N SER A 137 -15.41 -3.20 9.36
CA SER A 137 -14.63 -3.39 10.59
C SER A 137 -13.22 -3.82 10.19
N VAL A 138 -12.21 -3.08 10.65
CA VAL A 138 -10.81 -3.38 10.36
C VAL A 138 -10.42 -4.72 10.98
N ASN A 139 -10.97 -5.08 12.14
CA ASN A 139 -10.74 -6.38 12.75
C ASN A 139 -11.31 -7.55 11.92
N ALA A 140 -12.34 -7.30 11.11
CA ALA A 140 -12.86 -8.29 10.17
C ALA A 140 -12.03 -8.43 8.89
N LEU A 141 -11.10 -7.49 8.61
CA LEU A 141 -10.31 -7.50 7.36
C LEU A 141 -8.99 -8.28 7.45
N TRP A 142 -8.52 -8.62 8.65
CA TRP A 142 -7.22 -9.31 8.79
C TRP A 142 -7.17 -10.62 8.01
N GLY A 143 -6.24 -10.70 7.06
CA GLY A 143 -6.08 -11.86 6.18
C GLY A 143 -7.16 -12.06 5.12
N GLN A 144 -8.14 -11.15 5.00
CA GLN A 144 -9.28 -11.25 4.08
C GLN A 144 -8.99 -10.67 2.69
N ARG A 145 -7.78 -10.90 2.14
CA ARG A 145 -7.42 -10.40 0.81
C ARG A 145 -8.44 -10.80 -0.27
N GLN A 146 -8.91 -12.04 -0.25
CA GLN A 146 -9.83 -12.55 -1.27
C GLN A 146 -11.17 -11.79 -1.27
N LEU A 147 -11.70 -11.46 -0.09
CA LEU A 147 -12.95 -10.68 0.04
C LEU A 147 -12.89 -9.36 -0.74
N ILE A 148 -11.77 -8.65 -0.67
CA ILE A 148 -11.59 -7.38 -1.38
C ILE A 148 -11.38 -7.60 -2.86
N ARG A 149 -10.64 -8.64 -3.26
CA ARG A 149 -10.47 -9.02 -4.68
C ARG A 149 -11.81 -9.33 -5.34
N ASP A 150 -12.66 -10.14 -4.69
CA ASP A 150 -13.99 -10.50 -5.20
C ASP A 150 -14.87 -9.24 -5.37
N LYS A 151 -14.80 -8.31 -4.41
CA LYS A 151 -15.50 -7.02 -4.49
C LYS A 151 -14.99 -6.13 -5.62
N MET A 152 -13.69 -6.13 -5.87
CA MET A 152 -13.10 -5.42 -7.00
C MET A 152 -13.62 -6.00 -8.32
N GLU A 153 -13.53 -7.31 -8.52
CA GLU A 153 -14.00 -7.95 -9.76
C GLU A 153 -15.49 -7.74 -10.02
N ALA A 154 -16.32 -7.81 -8.97
CA ALA A 154 -17.74 -7.48 -9.06
C ALA A 154 -17.97 -6.02 -9.50
N ARG A 155 -17.17 -5.07 -9.01
CA ARG A 155 -17.28 -3.65 -9.36
C ARG A 155 -16.83 -3.37 -10.80
N TYR A 156 -15.72 -3.96 -11.24
CA TYR A 156 -15.19 -3.76 -12.58
C TYR A 156 -15.86 -4.64 -13.64
N GLY A 157 -16.66 -5.64 -13.24
CA GLY A 157 -17.39 -6.52 -14.14
C GLY A 157 -16.49 -7.46 -14.95
N ARG A 158 -15.27 -7.73 -14.48
CA ARG A 158 -14.30 -8.60 -15.15
C ARG A 158 -13.32 -9.21 -14.14
N ALA A 159 -12.72 -10.34 -14.52
CA ALA A 159 -11.58 -10.88 -13.80
C ALA A 159 -10.39 -9.91 -13.87
N ILE A 160 -9.79 -9.66 -12.72
CA ILE A 160 -8.63 -8.78 -12.55
C ILE A 160 -7.44 -9.59 -12.07
N PHE A 161 -7.69 -10.54 -11.18
CA PHE A 161 -6.65 -11.33 -10.54
C PHE A 161 -6.58 -12.71 -11.21
N SER A 162 -5.37 -13.15 -11.58
CA SER A 162 -5.16 -14.53 -11.97
C SER A 162 -5.25 -15.44 -10.73
N THR A 163 -5.98 -16.54 -10.85
CA THR A 163 -6.02 -17.65 -9.87
C THR A 163 -4.69 -18.36 -9.75
#